data_AF-A0A943PBE6-F1
#
_entry.id   AF-A0A943PBE6-F1
#
_cell.length_a   1.000
_cell.length_b   1.000
_cell.length_c   1.000
_cell.angle_alpha   90.00
_cell.angle_beta   90.00
_cell.angle_gamma   90.00
#
_symmetry.space_group_name_H-M   'P 1'
#
loop_
_entity.id
_entity.type
_entity.pdbx_description
1 polymer ?
#
loop_
_entity_poly.entity_id
_entity_poly.type
_entity_poly.pdbx_seq_one_letter_code
_entity_poly.pdbx_strand_id
1 'polypeptide(L)'
;MTGAQYKNTINWTVEQIENNTSDIQTAIDVFKNTGTALPHGNHKEILSTLLQDNYMLWEEVSRAEAQEAANNGIATVGVSNNKIIVIKPEEEEEDNLSINNPYILSIPNLSIEEMSGMNFFTYTASRKKGSGGGSTEEKESTLDKIKNKFPNGKYWNHVGMDYNNPDGYTNSKCPSHSSVATCNSFYGNYQCLGFSHRCGYEATGSVPSQKWPRYTGTEARNYFNNQLKPGDILNYYSSASSSSYHSIYVTGVSNNIITYGDCNGQQDIYPCRIRWDVTKTRSEILERGIESVRKAPKQLDV
;
A
#
# COMPACT_ATOMS: atom_id res chain seq x y z
N MET A 1 7.14 7.09 -23.32
CA MET A 1 8.21 6.76 -24.29
C MET A 1 8.28 5.23 -24.35
N THR A 2 8.58 4.60 -25.48
CA THR A 2 8.76 3.11 -25.50
C THR A 2 10.09 2.72 -24.86
N GLY A 3 10.25 1.47 -24.40
CA GLY A 3 11.52 0.95 -23.87
C GLY A 3 12.72 1.20 -24.78
N ALA A 4 12.57 0.94 -26.09
CA ALA A 4 13.62 1.18 -27.07
C ALA A 4 13.99 2.67 -27.21
N GLN A 5 13.01 3.57 -27.21
CA GLN A 5 13.25 5.02 -27.23
C GLN A 5 13.97 5.49 -25.95
N TYR A 6 13.62 4.90 -24.79
CA TYR A 6 14.25 5.21 -23.51
C TYR A 6 15.71 4.76 -23.49
N LYS A 7 15.98 3.52 -23.92
CA LYS A 7 17.33 3.00 -24.13
C LYS A 7 18.16 3.91 -25.05
N ASN A 8 17.62 4.28 -26.21
CA ASN A 8 18.33 5.13 -27.17
C ASN A 8 18.62 6.53 -26.60
N THR A 9 17.68 7.12 -25.85
CA THR A 9 17.88 8.42 -25.21
C THR A 9 18.95 8.36 -24.13
N ILE A 10 18.95 7.29 -23.32
CA ILE A 10 20.01 7.04 -22.34
C ILE A 10 21.35 6.94 -23.05
N ASN A 11 21.49 6.05 -24.02
CA ASN A 11 22.74 5.81 -24.74
C ASN A 11 23.28 7.09 -25.38
N TRP A 12 22.43 7.81 -26.11
CA TRP A 12 22.80 9.10 -26.71
C TRP A 12 23.28 10.10 -25.65
N THR A 13 22.61 10.16 -24.50
CA THR A 13 23.01 11.06 -23.41
C THR A 13 24.39 10.70 -22.86
N VAL A 14 24.67 9.41 -22.66
CA VAL A 14 25.97 8.96 -22.14
C VAL A 14 27.12 9.27 -23.08
N GLU A 15 26.91 9.19 -24.40
CA GLU A 15 27.92 9.58 -25.39
C GLU A 15 28.30 11.07 -25.29
N GLN A 16 27.42 11.92 -24.75
CA GLN A 16 27.66 13.35 -24.59
C GLN A 16 28.24 13.71 -23.21
N ILE A 17 28.26 12.78 -22.26
CA ILE A 17 28.73 13.01 -20.89
C ILE A 17 30.26 12.83 -20.82
N GLU A 18 30.97 13.71 -20.12
CA GLU A 18 32.40 13.58 -19.89
C GLU A 18 32.74 12.38 -18.98
N ASN A 19 33.88 11.71 -19.23
CA ASN A 19 34.28 10.46 -18.56
C ASN A 19 34.36 10.51 -17.02
N ASN A 20 34.41 11.69 -16.40
CA ASN A 20 34.55 11.87 -14.94
C ASN A 20 33.29 12.45 -14.28
N THR A 21 32.16 12.43 -14.98
CA THR A 21 30.89 12.94 -14.46
C THR A 21 30.43 12.10 -13.27
N SER A 22 29.97 12.75 -12.20
CA SER A 22 29.45 12.06 -11.02
C SER A 22 28.18 11.28 -11.35
N ASP A 23 27.81 10.35 -10.48
CA ASP A 23 26.58 9.59 -10.59
C ASP A 23 25.33 10.48 -10.56
N ILE A 24 25.29 11.47 -9.67
CA ILE A 24 24.20 12.46 -9.59
C ILE A 24 24.09 13.25 -10.89
N GLN A 25 25.20 13.78 -11.40
CA GLN A 25 25.17 14.58 -12.62
C GLN A 25 24.79 13.71 -13.83
N THR A 26 25.29 12.47 -13.90
CA THR A 26 24.89 11.48 -14.91
C THR A 26 23.37 11.24 -14.88
N ALA A 27 22.80 11.02 -13.70
CA ALA A 27 21.36 10.81 -13.54
C ALA A 27 20.54 12.05 -13.92
N ILE A 28 20.98 13.25 -13.52
CA ILE A 28 20.33 14.52 -13.88
C ILE A 28 20.30 14.71 -15.40
N ASP A 29 21.42 14.49 -16.08
CA ASP A 29 21.53 14.70 -17.53
C ASP A 29 20.67 13.70 -18.30
N VAL A 30 20.67 12.43 -17.89
CA VAL A 30 19.79 11.41 -18.46
C VAL A 30 18.32 11.78 -18.25
N PHE A 31 17.90 12.09 -17.02
CA PHE A 31 16.49 12.37 -16.78
C PHE A 31 16.02 13.63 -17.48
N LYS A 32 16.85 14.69 -17.54
CA LYS A 32 16.58 15.88 -18.33
C LYS A 32 16.29 15.56 -19.79
N ASN A 33 17.09 14.70 -20.42
CA ASN A 33 16.89 14.31 -21.83
C ASN A 33 15.72 13.36 -22.03
N THR A 34 15.32 12.61 -21.00
CA THR A 34 14.08 11.81 -21.00
C THR A 34 12.83 12.62 -20.63
N GLY A 35 12.97 13.94 -20.40
CA GLY A 35 11.87 14.84 -20.07
C GLY A 35 11.37 14.72 -18.62
N THR A 36 12.22 14.23 -17.73
CA THR A 36 11.92 13.94 -16.33
C THR A 36 12.85 14.75 -15.41
N ALA A 37 12.29 15.40 -14.39
CA ALA A 37 13.10 16.13 -13.41
C ALA A 37 13.46 15.24 -12.21
N LEU A 38 14.72 15.24 -11.80
CA LEU A 38 15.21 14.58 -10.59
C LEU A 38 15.50 15.63 -9.50
N PRO A 39 15.32 15.33 -8.19
CA PRO A 39 15.71 16.26 -7.14
C PRO A 39 17.18 16.68 -7.22
N HIS A 40 17.46 17.90 -6.77
CA HIS A 40 18.82 18.39 -6.59
C HIS A 40 19.28 18.17 -5.15
N GLY A 41 20.60 18.09 -4.95
CA GLY A 41 21.22 17.92 -3.64
C GLY A 41 22.26 16.81 -3.66
N ASN A 42 22.75 16.43 -2.48
CA ASN A 42 23.53 15.21 -2.32
C ASN A 42 22.63 13.96 -2.26
N HIS A 43 23.21 12.76 -2.30
CA HIS A 43 22.47 11.49 -2.32
C HIS A 43 21.40 11.36 -1.23
N LYS A 44 21.71 11.79 0.01
CA LYS A 44 20.77 11.70 1.14
C LYS A 44 19.61 12.67 0.98
N GLU A 45 19.88 13.88 0.49
CA GLU A 45 18.85 14.88 0.22
C GLU A 45 17.93 14.42 -0.91
N ILE A 46 18.50 13.87 -1.99
CA ILE A 46 17.75 13.29 -3.11
C ILE A 46 16.87 12.14 -2.62
N LEU A 47 17.44 11.16 -1.90
CA LEU A 47 16.69 10.04 -1.34
C LEU A 47 15.59 10.51 -0.39
N SER A 48 15.89 11.42 0.54
CA SER A 48 14.91 11.97 1.46
C SER A 48 13.79 12.74 0.75
N THR A 49 14.09 13.37 -0.39
CA THR A 49 13.11 14.10 -1.19
C THR A 49 12.21 13.13 -1.97
N LEU A 50 12.76 12.06 -2.54
CA LEU A 50 11.99 11.04 -3.23
C LEU A 50 11.10 10.21 -2.28
N LEU A 51 11.54 10.02 -1.02
CA LEU A 51 10.75 9.36 0.02
C LEU A 51 9.65 10.26 0.61
N GLN A 52 9.73 11.58 0.41
CA GLN A 52 8.63 12.48 0.73
C GLN A 52 7.60 12.35 -0.40
N ASP A 53 6.46 11.77 -0.06
CA ASP A 53 5.40 11.18 -0.90
C ASP A 53 4.69 12.17 -1.88
N ASN A 54 5.45 13.04 -2.57
CA ASN A 54 4.98 14.16 -3.36
C ASN A 54 6.01 14.78 -4.34
N TYR A 55 7.26 14.29 -4.46
CA TYR A 55 8.20 14.91 -5.39
C TYR A 55 7.90 14.55 -6.86
N MET A 56 7.22 15.46 -7.56
CA MET A 56 7.11 15.48 -9.03
C MET A 56 6.66 14.14 -9.66
N LEU A 57 5.83 13.33 -9.00
CA LEU A 57 5.35 12.04 -9.52
C LEU A 57 6.42 10.93 -9.58
N TRP A 58 7.48 11.03 -8.78
CA TRP A 58 8.32 9.88 -8.48
C TRP A 58 7.66 9.02 -7.39
N GLU A 59 7.59 7.72 -7.64
CA GLU A 59 7.00 6.75 -6.72
C GLU A 59 8.01 5.67 -6.40
N GLU A 60 8.13 5.32 -5.11
CA GLU A 60 8.96 4.20 -4.67
C GLU A 60 8.32 2.88 -5.12
N VAL A 61 9.12 1.99 -5.69
CA VAL A 61 8.68 0.71 -6.23
C VAL A 61 9.62 -0.42 -5.81
N SER A 62 9.15 -1.66 -5.95
CA SER A 62 10.01 -2.83 -5.80
C SER A 62 11.04 -2.93 -6.93
N ARG A 63 12.07 -3.76 -6.72
CA ARG A 63 13.12 -4.05 -7.72
C ARG A 63 12.54 -4.58 -9.04
N ALA A 64 11.53 -5.45 -8.95
CA ALA A 64 10.89 -6.04 -10.13
C ALA A 64 10.11 -4.97 -10.91
N GLU A 65 9.33 -4.16 -10.21
CA GLU A 65 8.55 -3.06 -10.81
C GLU A 65 9.46 -1.97 -11.40
N ALA A 66 10.60 -1.68 -10.78
CA ALA A 66 11.60 -0.76 -11.32
C ALA A 66 12.12 -1.24 -12.68
N GLN A 67 12.48 -2.53 -12.78
CA GLN A 67 12.96 -3.07 -14.05
C GLN A 67 11.85 -3.12 -15.09
N GLU A 68 10.64 -3.52 -14.72
CA GLU A 68 9.48 -3.53 -15.60
C GLU A 68 9.17 -2.11 -16.13
N ALA A 69 9.22 -1.10 -15.27
CA ALA A 69 9.03 0.29 -15.66
C ALA A 69 10.11 0.76 -16.65
N ALA A 70 11.39 0.48 -16.38
CA ALA A 70 12.48 0.78 -17.30
C ALA A 70 12.27 0.08 -18.66
N ASN A 71 11.91 -1.21 -18.66
CA ASN A 71 11.59 -1.98 -19.87
C ASN A 71 10.44 -1.34 -20.68
N ASN A 72 9.47 -0.75 -19.98
CA ASN A 72 8.35 -0.02 -20.59
C ASN A 72 8.68 1.44 -20.99
N GLY A 73 9.92 1.87 -20.84
CA GLY A 73 10.40 3.20 -21.23
C GLY A 73 10.02 4.31 -20.25
N ILE A 74 9.82 3.95 -18.98
CA ILE A 74 9.55 4.87 -17.88
C ILE A 74 10.87 5.20 -17.19
N ALA A 75 11.11 6.49 -16.98
CA ALA A 75 12.29 6.98 -16.26
C ALA A 75 12.32 6.37 -14.85
N THR A 76 13.42 5.68 -14.54
CA THR A 76 13.54 4.86 -13.33
C THR A 76 14.94 5.01 -12.73
N VAL A 77 15.02 5.15 -11.41
CA VAL A 77 16.24 5.42 -10.68
C VAL A 77 16.36 4.56 -9.42
N GLY A 78 17.56 4.10 -9.11
CA GLY A 78 17.90 3.52 -7.80
C GLY A 78 18.74 4.52 -7.01
N VAL A 79 18.37 4.80 -5.76
CA VAL A 79 19.05 5.77 -4.89
C VAL A 79 19.37 5.16 -3.53
N SER A 80 20.60 5.31 -3.08
CA SER A 80 21.06 5.01 -1.72
C SER A 80 21.63 6.27 -1.06
N ASN A 81 22.13 6.15 0.16
CA ASN A 81 22.79 7.26 0.87
C ASN A 81 24.11 7.73 0.23
N ASN A 82 24.67 6.99 -0.73
CA ASN A 82 25.99 7.25 -1.31
C ASN A 82 26.10 6.94 -2.81
N LYS A 83 25.04 6.46 -3.46
CA LYS A 83 25.06 6.09 -4.88
C LYS A 83 23.70 6.35 -5.51
N ILE A 84 23.72 6.79 -6.76
CA ILE A 84 22.55 6.84 -7.63
C ILE A 84 22.82 6.09 -8.93
N ILE A 85 21.82 5.37 -9.42
CA ILE A 85 21.89 4.63 -10.68
C ILE A 85 20.63 4.89 -11.49
N VAL A 86 20.78 5.08 -12.79
CA VAL A 86 19.66 5.05 -13.73
C VAL A 86 19.39 3.59 -14.10
N ILE A 87 18.13 3.17 -14.01
CA ILE A 87 17.74 1.83 -14.43
C ILE A 87 17.44 1.86 -15.93
N LYS A 88 18.19 1.06 -16.69
CA LYS A 88 17.99 0.88 -18.14
C LYS A 88 17.14 -0.37 -18.43
N PRO A 89 16.48 -0.44 -19.61
CA PRO A 89 15.83 -1.66 -20.07
C PRO A 89 16.79 -2.85 -20.10
N GLU A 90 16.27 -4.05 -19.84
CA GLU A 90 16.96 -5.31 -20.09
C GLU A 90 17.20 -5.49 -21.60
N GLU A 91 18.31 -6.13 -21.94
CA GLU A 91 18.67 -6.42 -23.33
C GLU A 91 18.13 -7.81 -23.68
N GLU A 92 17.28 -7.90 -24.69
CA GLU A 92 16.74 -9.20 -25.15
C GLU A 92 17.73 -9.97 -26.04
N GLU A 93 18.78 -9.34 -26.57
CA GLU A 93 19.89 -9.97 -27.30
C GLU A 93 21.07 -8.97 -27.42
N GLU A 94 22.30 -9.48 -27.59
CA GLU A 94 23.57 -8.73 -27.65
C GLU A 94 23.52 -7.51 -28.59
N ASP A 95 23.20 -6.35 -28.03
CA ASP A 95 23.28 -5.07 -28.72
C ASP A 95 24.72 -4.55 -28.58
N ASN A 96 25.48 -4.57 -29.68
CA ASN A 96 26.91 -4.21 -29.78
C ASN A 96 27.26 -2.74 -29.45
N LEU A 97 26.37 -2.01 -28.75
CA LEU A 97 26.51 -0.62 -28.36
C LEU A 97 26.38 -0.44 -26.83
N SER A 98 26.74 -1.45 -26.03
CA SER A 98 26.73 -1.34 -24.57
C SER A 98 27.75 -0.28 -24.10
N ILE A 99 27.32 0.98 -24.02
CA ILE A 99 28.13 2.03 -23.42
C ILE A 99 28.26 1.68 -21.93
N ASN A 100 29.48 1.34 -21.51
CA ASN A 100 29.76 0.88 -20.17
C ASN A 100 29.89 2.07 -19.22
N ASN A 101 28.77 2.50 -18.64
CA ASN A 101 28.73 3.53 -17.61
C ASN A 101 28.33 2.88 -16.26
N PRO A 102 29.14 3.04 -15.19
CA PRO A 102 28.90 2.37 -13.90
C PRO A 102 27.64 2.86 -13.15
N TYR A 103 26.99 3.90 -13.65
CA TYR A 103 25.78 4.49 -13.07
C TYR A 103 24.52 4.18 -13.88
N ILE A 104 24.62 3.35 -14.93
CA ILE A 104 23.50 3.00 -15.81
C ILE A 104 23.45 1.49 -15.96
N LEU A 105 22.53 0.86 -15.23
CA LEU A 105 22.50 -0.58 -15.05
C LEU A 105 21.06 -1.08 -15.12
N SER A 106 20.89 -2.34 -15.56
CA SER A 106 19.64 -3.06 -15.32
C SER A 106 19.71 -3.74 -13.94
N ILE A 107 18.56 -3.98 -13.33
CA ILE A 107 18.44 -4.62 -12.01
C ILE A 107 19.16 -5.97 -11.94
N PRO A 108 19.09 -6.88 -12.95
CA PRO A 108 19.84 -8.13 -12.91
C PRO A 108 21.37 -7.96 -12.89
N ASN A 109 21.87 -6.80 -13.33
CA ASN A 109 23.30 -6.50 -13.39
C ASN A 109 23.82 -5.77 -12.13
N LEU A 110 22.96 -5.55 -11.12
CA LEU A 110 23.37 -5.02 -9.83
C LEU A 110 23.78 -6.14 -8.88
N SER A 111 24.84 -5.91 -8.10
CA SER A 111 25.20 -6.84 -7.03
C SER A 111 24.19 -6.77 -5.88
N ILE A 112 24.05 -7.87 -5.14
CA ILE A 112 23.17 -7.95 -3.96
C ILE A 112 23.56 -6.87 -2.93
N GLU A 113 24.85 -6.57 -2.79
CA GLU A 113 25.37 -5.54 -1.89
C GLU A 113 24.92 -4.13 -2.29
N GLU A 114 25.01 -3.80 -3.58
CA GLU A 114 24.53 -2.52 -4.11
C GLU A 114 23.01 -2.37 -3.94
N MET A 115 22.26 -3.47 -4.09
CA MET A 115 20.80 -3.46 -3.96
C MET A 115 20.33 -3.43 -2.50
N SER A 116 21.14 -3.87 -1.53
CA SER A 116 20.72 -4.06 -0.13
C SER A 116 20.48 -2.73 0.62
N GLY A 117 20.93 -1.60 0.07
CA GLY A 117 20.75 -0.27 0.67
C GLY A 117 20.11 0.75 -0.25
N MET A 118 19.46 0.30 -1.32
CA MET A 118 18.94 1.16 -2.39
C MET A 118 17.42 1.08 -2.46
N ASN A 119 16.78 2.25 -2.54
CA ASN A 119 15.37 2.41 -2.85
C ASN A 119 15.23 2.68 -4.35
N PHE A 120 14.20 2.14 -4.99
CA PHE A 120 13.97 2.31 -6.41
C PHE A 120 12.75 3.18 -6.62
N PHE A 121 12.82 4.09 -7.59
CA PHE A 121 11.76 5.03 -7.90
C PHE A 121 11.50 5.06 -9.40
N THR A 122 10.23 5.21 -9.78
CA THR A 122 9.80 5.37 -11.17
C THR A 122 9.03 6.66 -11.35
N TYR A 123 9.16 7.29 -12.52
CA TYR A 123 8.49 8.55 -12.85
C TYR A 123 7.15 8.32 -13.53
N THR A 124 6.06 8.48 -12.79
CA THR A 124 4.73 8.02 -13.21
C THR A 124 4.02 8.95 -14.21
N ALA A 125 4.58 10.12 -14.52
CA ALA A 125 4.01 11.01 -15.53
C ALA A 125 4.06 10.43 -16.95
N SER A 126 4.98 9.48 -17.21
CA SER A 126 5.18 8.90 -18.54
C SER A 126 4.22 7.75 -18.91
N ARG A 127 3.35 7.30 -17.99
CA ARG A 127 2.18 6.43 -18.28
C ARG A 127 1.11 7.12 -19.16
N LYS A 128 1.24 8.44 -19.43
CA LYS A 128 0.34 9.22 -20.29
C LYS A 128 0.96 9.63 -21.63
N LYS A 129 1.30 8.68 -22.51
CA LYS A 129 1.31 8.91 -23.98
C LYS A 129 1.55 7.61 -24.73
N GLY A 130 0.45 6.95 -25.11
CA GLY A 130 0.46 5.76 -25.94
C GLY A 130 -0.95 5.24 -26.23
N SER A 131 -1.72 6.02 -26.99
CA SER A 131 -2.95 5.64 -27.73
C SER A 131 -4.17 5.08 -26.96
N GLY A 132 -5.18 5.94 -26.82
CA GLY A 132 -6.56 5.57 -27.20
C GLY A 132 -7.38 4.71 -26.24
N GLY A 133 -7.70 5.23 -25.05
CA GLY A 133 -8.75 4.70 -24.19
C GLY A 133 -8.67 5.36 -22.82
N GLY A 134 -9.61 6.23 -22.49
CA GLY A 134 -9.56 6.98 -21.24
C GLY A 134 -9.58 6.06 -20.02
N SER A 135 -8.59 6.21 -19.15
CA SER A 135 -8.71 5.89 -17.72
C SER A 135 -7.79 6.81 -16.94
N THR A 136 -8.41 7.70 -16.16
CA THR A 136 -7.78 8.38 -15.04
C THR A 136 -7.24 7.32 -14.08
N GLU A 137 -5.92 7.12 -13.99
CA GLU A 137 -5.32 6.36 -12.88
C GLU A 137 -5.57 7.16 -11.60
N GLU A 138 -6.54 6.71 -10.81
CA GLU A 138 -6.75 7.16 -9.44
C GLU A 138 -5.53 6.73 -8.61
N LYS A 139 -4.97 7.68 -7.84
CA LYS A 139 -3.96 7.38 -6.83
C LYS A 139 -4.54 6.29 -5.92
N GLU A 140 -3.90 5.12 -5.85
CA GLU A 140 -4.36 4.00 -5.02
C GLU A 140 -4.54 4.49 -3.58
N SER A 141 -5.78 4.44 -3.10
CA SER A 141 -6.12 4.99 -1.79
C SER A 141 -5.52 4.13 -0.67
N THR A 142 -5.47 4.66 0.55
CA THR A 142 -5.10 3.84 1.71
C THR A 142 -6.05 2.64 1.87
N LEU A 143 -7.33 2.81 1.53
CA LEU A 143 -8.29 1.72 1.54
C LEU A 143 -7.96 0.64 0.51
N ASP A 144 -7.58 1.02 -0.70
CA ASP A 144 -7.21 0.05 -1.75
C ASP A 144 -6.00 -0.80 -1.34
N LYS A 145 -4.97 -0.18 -0.75
CA LYS A 145 -3.81 -0.90 -0.19
C LYS A 145 -4.21 -1.94 0.85
N ILE A 146 -5.16 -1.59 1.74
CA ILE A 146 -5.67 -2.50 2.76
C ILE A 146 -6.48 -3.64 2.14
N LYS A 147 -7.32 -3.33 1.15
CA LYS A 147 -8.11 -4.34 0.41
C LYS A 147 -7.22 -5.30 -0.36
N ASN A 148 -6.13 -4.81 -0.96
CA ASN A 148 -5.15 -5.62 -1.67
C ASN A 148 -4.38 -6.54 -0.72
N LYS A 149 -4.01 -6.05 0.47
CA LYS A 149 -3.38 -6.88 1.50
C LYS A 149 -4.32 -7.94 2.09
N PHE A 150 -5.61 -7.61 2.22
CA PHE A 150 -6.62 -8.49 2.79
C PHE A 150 -7.77 -8.72 1.81
N PRO A 151 -7.63 -9.57 0.78
CA PRO A 151 -8.61 -9.65 -0.30
C PRO A 151 -9.98 -10.15 0.15
N ASN A 152 -11.02 -9.60 -0.46
CA ASN A 152 -12.40 -10.02 -0.23
C ASN A 152 -12.57 -11.53 -0.44
N GLY A 153 -13.25 -12.20 0.48
CA GLY A 153 -13.56 -13.63 0.40
C GLY A 153 -12.46 -14.58 0.84
N LYS A 154 -11.25 -14.08 1.11
CA LYS A 154 -10.20 -14.83 1.82
C LYS A 154 -10.52 -14.91 3.32
N TYR A 155 -9.72 -15.64 4.08
CA TYR A 155 -9.92 -15.82 5.52
C TYR A 155 -8.76 -15.24 6.30
N TRP A 156 -9.04 -14.31 7.22
CA TRP A 156 -8.02 -13.74 8.11
C TRP A 156 -7.74 -14.71 9.27
N ASN A 157 -7.00 -15.75 8.95
CA ASN A 157 -6.64 -16.85 9.82
C ASN A 157 -5.26 -17.40 9.39
N HIS A 158 -4.79 -18.40 10.12
CA HIS A 158 -3.52 -19.09 9.83
C HIS A 158 -3.75 -20.60 9.76
N VAL A 159 -4.86 -21.02 9.13
CA VAL A 159 -5.17 -22.44 8.92
C VAL A 159 -4.06 -23.10 8.09
N GLY A 160 -3.51 -24.20 8.61
CA GLY A 160 -2.37 -24.88 8.00
C GLY A 160 -1.01 -24.32 8.40
N MET A 161 -0.96 -23.40 9.38
CA MET A 161 0.26 -22.87 9.97
C MET A 161 0.23 -23.06 11.50
N ASP A 162 1.40 -23.21 12.11
CA ASP A 162 1.54 -23.40 13.56
C ASP A 162 1.79 -22.07 14.32
N TYR A 163 1.72 -20.95 13.61
CA TYR A 163 1.97 -19.63 14.16
C TYR A 163 0.95 -18.60 13.69
N ASN A 164 0.72 -17.58 14.53
CA ASN A 164 -0.13 -16.45 14.21
C ASN A 164 0.45 -15.62 13.04
N ASN A 165 -0.36 -15.33 12.01
CA ASN A 165 0.08 -14.55 10.85
C ASN A 165 -0.85 -13.35 10.58
N PRO A 166 -0.76 -12.26 11.36
CA PRO A 166 -1.67 -11.12 11.24
C PRO A 166 -1.56 -10.37 9.92
N ASP A 167 -0.48 -10.57 9.16
CA ASP A 167 -0.22 -9.96 7.86
C ASP A 167 -0.74 -10.77 6.69
N GLY A 168 -1.12 -12.03 6.93
CA GLY A 168 -1.59 -12.95 5.90
C GLY A 168 -3.07 -13.28 5.98
N TYR A 169 -3.45 -14.14 5.05
CA TYR A 169 -4.76 -14.77 4.96
C TYR A 169 -4.60 -16.19 4.41
N THR A 170 -5.66 -16.99 4.47
CA THR A 170 -5.71 -18.28 3.76
C THR A 170 -6.93 -18.38 2.84
N ASN A 171 -6.99 -19.47 2.08
CA ASN A 171 -8.14 -19.83 1.25
C ASN A 171 -9.16 -20.72 1.98
N SER A 172 -8.87 -21.11 3.23
CA SER A 172 -9.65 -22.08 3.98
C SER A 172 -10.27 -21.44 5.21
N LYS A 173 -11.56 -21.69 5.42
CA LYS A 173 -12.24 -21.23 6.65
C LYS A 173 -11.62 -21.88 7.89
N CYS A 174 -11.75 -21.20 9.04
CA CYS A 174 -11.42 -21.83 10.32
C CYS A 174 -12.25 -23.12 10.49
N PRO A 175 -11.65 -24.25 10.93
CA PRO A 175 -12.39 -25.49 11.16
C PRO A 175 -13.47 -25.36 12.24
N SER A 176 -13.20 -24.54 13.26
CA SER A 176 -14.13 -24.23 14.34
C SER A 176 -13.82 -22.86 14.94
N HIS A 177 -14.83 -22.20 15.51
CA HIS A 177 -14.74 -21.03 16.37
C HIS A 177 -15.10 -21.32 17.84
N SER A 178 -15.19 -22.60 18.22
CA SER A 178 -15.18 -23.00 19.64
C SER A 178 -13.84 -22.69 20.34
N SER A 179 -12.78 -22.46 19.56
CA SER A 179 -11.51 -21.90 19.99
C SER A 179 -11.01 -20.88 18.97
N VAL A 180 -10.07 -20.02 19.37
CA VAL A 180 -9.39 -19.06 18.48
C VAL A 180 -8.08 -19.62 17.90
N ALA A 181 -7.87 -20.93 18.00
CA ALA A 181 -6.56 -21.56 17.77
C ALA A 181 -5.98 -21.35 16.37
N THR A 182 -6.84 -21.15 15.36
CA THR A 182 -6.41 -20.86 13.98
C THR A 182 -6.73 -19.42 13.55
N CYS A 183 -7.35 -18.63 14.42
CA CYS A 183 -7.70 -17.24 14.12
C CYS A 183 -6.45 -16.37 14.17
N ASN A 184 -6.26 -15.50 13.19
CA ASN A 184 -5.24 -14.47 13.34
C ASN A 184 -5.59 -13.55 14.51
N SER A 185 -4.53 -13.03 15.12
CA SER A 185 -4.58 -12.12 16.23
C SER A 185 -3.65 -10.94 16.01
N PHE A 186 -4.10 -9.75 16.41
CA PHE A 186 -3.29 -8.54 16.35
C PHE A 186 -3.29 -7.88 17.74
N TYR A 187 -2.11 -7.80 18.35
CA TYR A 187 -1.93 -7.33 19.73
C TYR A 187 -2.91 -8.01 20.73
N GLY A 188 -3.05 -9.33 20.63
CA GLY A 188 -3.92 -10.12 21.51
C GLY A 188 -5.42 -10.04 21.21
N ASN A 189 -5.84 -9.32 20.17
CA ASN A 189 -7.23 -9.25 19.73
C ASN A 189 -7.43 -10.22 18.56
N TYR A 190 -8.47 -11.05 18.62
CA TYR A 190 -8.75 -12.10 17.63
C TYR A 190 -9.97 -11.74 16.76
N GLN A 191 -10.17 -12.50 15.68
CA GLN A 191 -11.39 -12.45 14.86
C GLN A 191 -11.71 -11.03 14.37
N CYS A 192 -12.99 -10.62 14.39
CA CYS A 192 -13.47 -9.34 13.88
C CYS A 192 -12.77 -8.14 14.54
N LEU A 193 -12.52 -8.20 15.84
CA LEU A 193 -11.83 -7.13 16.57
C LEU A 193 -10.35 -7.05 16.16
N GLY A 194 -9.67 -8.19 16.12
CA GLY A 194 -8.28 -8.29 15.66
C GLY A 194 -8.10 -7.74 14.25
N PHE A 195 -8.98 -8.15 13.33
CA PHE A 195 -8.93 -7.72 11.94
C PHE A 195 -9.19 -6.22 11.79
N SER A 196 -10.19 -5.69 12.49
CA SER A 196 -10.48 -4.24 12.47
C SER A 196 -9.30 -3.44 13.01
N HIS A 197 -8.66 -3.91 14.09
CA HIS A 197 -7.45 -3.30 14.63
C HIS A 197 -6.26 -3.39 13.65
N ARG A 198 -6.12 -4.52 12.94
CA ARG A 198 -5.08 -4.71 11.92
C ARG A 198 -5.27 -3.72 10.77
N CYS A 199 -6.49 -3.51 10.29
CA CYS A 199 -6.81 -2.51 9.27
C CYS A 199 -6.51 -1.08 9.76
N GLY A 200 -6.89 -0.75 11.00
CA GLY A 200 -6.57 0.55 11.59
C GLY A 200 -5.06 0.82 11.71
N TYR A 201 -4.27 -0.22 12.00
CA TYR A 201 -2.81 -0.12 11.98
C TYR A 201 -2.28 0.10 10.56
N GLU A 202 -2.75 -0.64 9.55
CA GLU A 202 -2.31 -0.41 8.16
C GLU A 202 -2.59 1.02 7.69
N ALA A 203 -3.74 1.59 8.08
CA ALA A 203 -4.09 2.94 7.68
C ALA A 203 -3.25 4.04 8.35
N THR A 204 -2.67 3.77 9.53
CA THR A 204 -2.16 4.83 10.41
C THR A 204 -0.78 4.59 11.01
N GLY A 205 -0.24 3.38 10.94
CA GLY A 205 0.96 2.95 11.66
C GLY A 205 0.79 2.89 13.20
N SER A 206 -0.43 3.11 13.71
CA SER A 206 -0.70 3.20 15.15
C SER A 206 -1.66 2.11 15.61
N VAL A 207 -1.35 1.44 16.73
CA VAL A 207 -2.12 0.30 17.24
C VAL A 207 -3.42 0.79 17.89
N PRO A 208 -4.62 0.47 17.35
CA PRO A 208 -5.86 1.05 17.84
C PRO A 208 -6.18 0.72 19.30
N SER A 209 -5.87 -0.49 19.77
CA SER A 209 -6.10 -0.90 21.16
C SER A 209 -5.30 -0.09 22.18
N GLN A 210 -4.15 0.47 21.77
CA GLN A 210 -3.20 1.14 22.65
C GLN A 210 -3.21 2.66 22.53
N LYS A 211 -3.50 3.18 21.33
CA LYS A 211 -3.30 4.61 21.00
C LYS A 211 -4.58 5.38 20.71
N TRP A 212 -5.66 4.71 20.30
CA TRP A 212 -6.87 5.42 19.85
C TRP A 212 -7.83 5.65 21.02
N PRO A 213 -8.43 6.86 21.13
CA PRO A 213 -9.52 7.10 22.05
C PRO A 213 -10.65 6.08 21.84
N ARG A 214 -11.17 5.54 22.95
CA ARG A 214 -12.31 4.60 22.95
C ARG A 214 -13.48 5.24 23.68
N TYR A 215 -14.59 5.42 22.99
CA TYR A 215 -15.86 5.86 23.56
C TYR A 215 -16.75 4.66 23.84
N THR A 216 -17.50 4.67 24.94
CA THR A 216 -18.47 3.62 25.33
C THR A 216 -19.81 4.24 25.74
N GLY A 217 -20.85 3.41 25.89
CA GLY A 217 -22.16 3.85 26.38
C GLY A 217 -22.76 5.03 25.60
N THR A 218 -23.29 6.02 26.31
CA THR A 218 -23.91 7.22 25.70
C THR A 218 -22.91 8.01 24.83
N GLU A 219 -21.64 8.06 25.20
CA GLU A 219 -20.62 8.77 24.40
C GLU A 219 -20.39 8.07 23.07
N ALA A 220 -20.32 6.74 23.06
CA ALA A 220 -20.19 5.98 21.81
C ALA A 220 -21.40 6.20 20.90
N ARG A 221 -22.61 6.21 21.46
CA ARG A 221 -23.84 6.48 20.69
C ARG A 221 -23.84 7.90 20.11
N ASN A 222 -23.44 8.89 20.90
CA ASN A 222 -23.36 10.28 20.45
C ASN A 222 -22.30 10.48 19.36
N TYR A 223 -21.13 9.84 19.51
CA TYR A 223 -20.08 9.86 18.51
C TYR A 223 -20.54 9.17 17.22
N PHE A 224 -21.16 7.98 17.33
CA PHE A 224 -21.71 7.26 16.18
C PHE A 224 -22.69 8.12 15.36
N ASN A 225 -23.59 8.84 16.03
CA ASN A 225 -24.60 9.67 15.37
C ASN A 225 -24.02 10.90 14.67
N ASN A 226 -22.98 11.52 15.24
CA ASN A 226 -22.59 12.87 14.86
C ASN A 226 -21.17 13.00 14.28
N GLN A 227 -20.29 12.02 14.52
CA GLN A 227 -18.84 12.16 14.28
C GLN A 227 -18.17 10.94 13.63
N LEU A 228 -18.89 9.82 13.47
CA LEU A 228 -18.34 8.62 12.83
C LEU A 228 -17.82 8.95 11.43
N LYS A 229 -16.58 8.54 11.14
CA LYS A 229 -15.92 8.78 9.85
C LYS A 229 -15.19 7.53 9.32
N PRO A 230 -14.87 7.47 8.02
CA PRO A 230 -13.96 6.46 7.48
C PRO A 230 -12.64 6.41 8.26
N GLY A 231 -12.20 5.19 8.57
CA GLY A 231 -11.02 4.88 9.39
C GLY A 231 -11.33 4.52 10.84
N ASP A 232 -12.50 4.90 11.38
CA ASP A 232 -12.90 4.53 12.74
C ASP A 232 -13.21 3.03 12.85
N ILE A 233 -13.12 2.49 14.07
CA ILE A 233 -13.53 1.10 14.37
C ILE A 233 -14.78 1.14 15.22
N LEU A 234 -15.82 0.46 14.75
CA LEU A 234 -17.12 0.43 15.40
C LEU A 234 -17.42 -0.98 15.92
N ASN A 235 -17.78 -1.07 17.19
CA ASN A 235 -18.30 -2.28 17.81
C ASN A 235 -19.80 -2.11 18.07
N TYR A 236 -20.62 -3.02 17.55
CA TYR A 236 -22.06 -3.06 17.81
C TYR A 236 -22.50 -4.48 18.17
N TYR A 237 -23.54 -4.62 18.99
CA TYR A 237 -23.95 -5.94 19.46
C TYR A 237 -24.47 -6.82 18.32
N SER A 238 -24.37 -8.13 18.46
CA SER A 238 -24.90 -9.06 17.44
C SER A 238 -26.44 -9.01 17.39
N SER A 239 -27.09 -8.71 18.51
CA SER A 239 -28.52 -8.40 18.64
C SER A 239 -28.76 -7.48 19.84
N ALA A 240 -29.96 -6.89 19.93
CA ALA A 240 -30.35 -5.95 20.99
C ALA A 240 -30.23 -6.53 22.42
N SER A 241 -30.29 -7.86 22.56
CA SER A 241 -30.21 -8.57 23.85
C SER A 241 -28.90 -9.33 24.05
N SER A 242 -27.94 -9.17 23.14
CA SER A 242 -26.67 -9.90 23.15
C SER A 242 -25.60 -9.15 23.93
N SER A 243 -24.77 -9.89 24.68
CA SER A 243 -23.50 -9.38 25.22
C SER A 243 -22.34 -9.55 24.23
N SER A 244 -22.53 -10.33 23.16
CA SER A 244 -21.58 -10.50 22.07
C SER A 244 -21.71 -9.35 21.08
N TYR A 245 -20.58 -8.79 20.66
CA TYR A 245 -20.53 -7.72 19.68
C TYR A 245 -19.70 -8.13 18.47
N HIS A 246 -19.89 -7.39 17.40
CA HIS A 246 -19.14 -7.51 16.16
C HIS A 246 -18.38 -6.21 15.89
N SER A 247 -17.12 -6.35 15.48
CA SER A 247 -16.24 -5.23 15.16
C SER A 247 -16.13 -5.04 13.65
N ILE A 248 -16.23 -3.79 13.22
CA ILE A 248 -16.09 -3.40 11.81
C ILE A 248 -15.09 -2.25 11.66
N TYR A 249 -14.38 -2.23 10.53
CA TYR A 249 -13.54 -1.11 10.11
C TYR A 249 -14.32 -0.24 9.13
N VAL A 250 -14.65 1.00 9.54
CA VAL A 250 -15.52 1.88 8.74
C VAL A 250 -14.75 2.40 7.54
N THR A 251 -15.28 2.18 6.33
CA THR A 251 -14.68 2.61 5.07
C THR A 251 -15.51 3.66 4.34
N GLY A 252 -16.76 3.89 4.75
CA GLY A 252 -17.61 4.92 4.18
C GLY A 252 -18.73 5.34 5.12
N VAL A 253 -19.08 6.62 5.10
CA VAL A 253 -20.24 7.16 5.83
C VAL A 253 -20.97 8.11 4.90
N SER A 254 -22.17 7.76 4.47
CA SER A 254 -23.01 8.60 3.59
C SER A 254 -24.42 8.66 4.17
N ASN A 255 -24.81 9.82 4.69
CA ASN A 255 -26.09 10.08 5.36
C ASN A 255 -26.51 8.97 6.35
N ASN A 256 -27.27 7.99 5.87
CA ASN A 256 -27.81 6.87 6.66
C ASN A 256 -27.06 5.54 6.47
N ILE A 257 -26.10 5.45 5.55
CA ILE A 257 -25.40 4.21 5.20
C ILE A 257 -23.96 4.25 5.73
N ILE A 258 -23.58 3.18 6.41
CA ILE A 258 -22.21 2.87 6.82
C ILE A 258 -21.68 1.75 5.93
N THR A 259 -20.59 2.04 5.22
CA THR A 259 -19.82 1.04 4.45
C THR A 259 -18.62 0.62 5.30
N TYR A 260 -18.31 -0.68 5.31
CA TYR A 260 -17.23 -1.20 6.14
C TYR A 260 -16.57 -2.45 5.57
N GLY A 261 -15.38 -2.70 6.10
CA GLY A 261 -14.72 -4.00 6.04
C GLY A 261 -14.81 -4.73 7.36
N ASP A 262 -14.93 -6.05 7.31
CA ASP A 262 -14.82 -6.90 8.49
C ASP A 262 -14.21 -8.25 8.16
N CYS A 263 -13.95 -9.02 9.22
CA CYS A 263 -13.88 -10.45 9.10
C CYS A 263 -14.90 -11.08 10.06
N ASN A 264 -15.31 -12.32 9.80
CA ASN A 264 -16.14 -13.09 10.74
C ASN A 264 -17.59 -12.60 10.92
N GLY A 265 -18.10 -11.66 10.14
CA GLY A 265 -19.50 -11.22 10.29
C GLY A 265 -20.55 -12.20 9.73
N GLN A 266 -20.13 -13.36 9.23
CA GLN A 266 -20.94 -14.54 8.88
C GLN A 266 -20.39 -15.80 9.58
N GLN A 267 -19.98 -15.67 10.85
CA GLN A 267 -19.19 -16.70 11.53
C GLN A 267 -19.77 -18.12 11.49
N ASP A 268 -21.10 -18.25 11.47
CA ASP A 268 -21.80 -19.54 11.49
C ASP A 268 -21.59 -20.34 10.20
N ILE A 269 -21.27 -19.67 9.09
CA ILE A 269 -21.10 -20.28 7.77
C ILE A 269 -19.65 -20.11 7.28
N TYR A 270 -19.10 -18.92 7.48
CA TYR A 270 -17.80 -18.47 6.98
C TYR A 270 -16.96 -17.78 8.07
N PRO A 271 -16.48 -18.55 9.06
CA PRO A 271 -15.67 -18.01 10.16
C PRO A 271 -14.39 -17.35 9.64
N CYS A 272 -14.08 -16.14 10.14
CA CYS A 272 -12.94 -15.30 9.74
C CYS A 272 -12.89 -14.88 8.26
N ARG A 273 -13.98 -15.06 7.48
CA ARG A 273 -14.01 -14.59 6.09
C ARG A 273 -13.94 -13.06 6.07
N ILE A 274 -13.00 -12.53 5.30
CA ILE A 274 -12.82 -11.11 5.03
C ILE A 274 -13.91 -10.66 4.07
N ARG A 275 -14.56 -9.54 4.38
CA ARG A 275 -15.59 -8.93 3.55
C ARG A 275 -15.32 -7.44 3.45
N TRP A 276 -15.40 -6.92 2.24
CA TRP A 276 -15.33 -5.48 1.96
C TRP A 276 -16.65 -5.00 1.36
N ASP A 277 -16.84 -3.68 1.40
CA ASP A 277 -17.98 -2.98 0.80
C ASP A 277 -19.33 -3.45 1.34
N VAL A 278 -19.33 -3.98 2.57
CA VAL A 278 -20.55 -4.35 3.27
C VAL A 278 -21.21 -3.07 3.76
N THR A 279 -22.52 -2.96 3.54
CA THR A 279 -23.29 -1.79 3.95
C THR A 279 -24.31 -2.14 5.02
N LYS A 280 -24.49 -1.23 5.99
CA LYS A 280 -25.61 -1.23 6.94
C LYS A 280 -26.15 0.16 7.13
N THR A 281 -27.45 0.26 7.36
CA THR A 281 -28.05 1.53 7.77
C THR A 281 -27.71 1.85 9.22
N ARG A 282 -27.74 3.15 9.57
CA ARG A 282 -27.57 3.56 10.97
C ARG A 282 -28.63 2.95 11.87
N SER A 283 -29.88 2.88 11.41
CA SER A 283 -30.99 2.28 12.16
C SER A 283 -30.73 0.81 12.49
N GLU A 284 -30.29 -0.01 11.53
CA GLU A 284 -29.97 -1.42 11.79
C GLU A 284 -28.87 -1.61 12.84
N ILE A 285 -27.86 -0.73 12.86
CA ILE A 285 -26.80 -0.76 13.86
C ILE A 285 -27.33 -0.30 15.22
N LEU A 286 -28.12 0.78 15.24
CA LEU A 286 -28.69 1.36 16.47
C LEU A 286 -29.71 0.43 17.14
N GLU A 287 -30.46 -0.36 16.36
CA GLU A 287 -31.38 -1.39 16.86
C GLU A 287 -30.65 -2.48 17.64
N ARG A 288 -29.42 -2.82 17.22
CA ARG A 288 -28.57 -3.77 17.93
C ARG A 288 -27.89 -3.13 19.14
N GLY A 289 -27.56 -1.84 19.04
CA GLY A 289 -26.87 -1.08 20.08
C GLY A 289 -25.37 -0.99 19.86
N ILE A 290 -24.80 0.17 20.23
CA ILE A 290 -23.37 0.47 20.10
C ILE A 290 -22.66 0.02 21.37
N GLU A 291 -21.62 -0.80 21.23
CA GLU A 291 -20.75 -1.21 22.34
C GLU A 291 -19.65 -0.18 22.56
N SER A 292 -18.90 0.15 21.51
CA SER A 292 -17.88 1.19 21.55
C SER A 292 -17.49 1.71 20.17
N VAL A 293 -16.83 2.87 20.15
CA VAL A 293 -16.17 3.42 18.97
C VAL A 293 -14.72 3.72 19.32
N ARG A 294 -13.77 3.26 18.49
CA ARG A 294 -12.39 3.76 18.53
C ARG A 294 -12.19 4.78 17.43
N LYS A 295 -11.76 5.98 17.81
CA LYS A 295 -11.55 7.10 16.91
C LYS A 295 -10.16 7.05 16.30
N ALA A 296 -10.10 6.94 14.97
CA ALA A 296 -8.86 7.05 14.22
C ALA A 296 -8.26 8.46 14.33
N PRO A 297 -6.92 8.58 14.37
CA PRO A 297 -6.21 9.87 14.45
C PRO A 297 -6.39 10.73 13.18
N LYS A 298 -6.61 10.09 12.03
CA LYS A 298 -6.88 10.74 10.74
C LYS A 298 -8.06 10.03 10.05
N GLN A 299 -8.70 10.74 9.13
CA GLN A 299 -9.70 10.14 8.25
C GLN A 299 -8.99 9.21 7.26
N LEU A 300 -9.63 8.08 6.95
CA LEU A 300 -9.17 7.16 5.93
C LEU A 300 -9.28 7.81 4.55
N ASP A 301 -8.21 7.71 3.78
CA ASP A 301 -8.17 7.98 2.35
C ASP A 301 -8.78 6.79 1.61
N VAL A 302 -9.89 7.03 0.91
CA VAL A 302 -10.81 6.02 0.37
C VAL A 302 -10.87 6.09 -1.15
#